data_AF-A0A661QL19-F1
#
_entry.id   AF-A0A661QL19-F1
#
_cell.length_a   1.000
_cell.length_b   1.000
_cell.length_c   1.000
_cell.angle_alpha   90.00
_cell.angle_beta   90.00
_cell.angle_gamma   90.00
#
_symmetry.space_group_name_H-M   'P 1'
#
loop_
_entity.id
_entity.type
_entity.pdbx_description
1 polymer ?
#
loop_
_entity_poly.entity_id
_entity_poly.type
_entity_poly.pdbx_seq_one_letter_code
_entity_poly.pdbx_strand_id
1 'polypeptide(L)'
;MKRFGIPMEAFEDYLLFERSKGWWLMRKSPHLVEAAKLKIECAGIRAFHKVGRYIKPTTRLIQYFGKLATKALIELTKDEFARLASGQDIEMKMDLDDGYVILCLEGRVILGLGLWYKGKLVPQIPRKELRPAVLDPLLSR
;
A
#
# COMPACT_ATOMS: atom_id res chain seq x y z
N MET A 1 -0.09 -5.71 -9.02
CA MET A 1 -1.23 -4.77 -9.08
C MET A 1 -2.52 -5.43 -9.53
N LYS A 2 -2.49 -6.40 -10.46
CA LYS A 2 -3.64 -7.24 -10.85
C LYS A 2 -4.53 -7.75 -9.69
N ARG A 3 -3.92 -8.20 -8.58
CA ARG A 3 -4.64 -8.62 -7.36
C ARG A 3 -5.62 -7.56 -6.83
N PHE A 4 -5.25 -6.29 -6.89
CA PHE A 4 -6.07 -5.18 -6.43
C PHE A 4 -7.03 -4.65 -7.51
N GLY A 5 -6.99 -5.20 -8.72
CA GLY A 5 -7.78 -4.71 -9.85
C GLY A 5 -7.41 -3.30 -10.30
N ILE A 6 -6.19 -2.83 -10.00
CA ILE A 6 -5.69 -1.52 -10.42
C ILE A 6 -5.24 -1.62 -11.90
N PRO A 7 -5.79 -0.77 -12.79
CA PRO A 7 -5.47 -0.75 -14.23
C PRO A 7 -3.98 -0.47 -14.48
N MET A 8 -3.43 -1.01 -15.57
CA MET A 8 -2.00 -0.81 -15.91
C MET A 8 -1.72 0.61 -16.41
N GLU A 9 -2.74 1.24 -17.00
CA GLU A 9 -2.79 2.60 -17.50
C GLU A 9 -2.43 3.60 -16.39
N ALA A 10 -2.76 3.28 -15.13
CA ALA A 10 -2.39 4.09 -13.96
C ALA A 10 -0.86 4.25 -13.78
N PHE A 11 -0.05 3.40 -14.43
CA PHE A 11 1.40 3.38 -14.31
C PHE A 11 2.12 3.89 -15.57
N GLU A 12 1.42 4.29 -16.63
CA GLU A 12 2.02 4.70 -17.91
C GLU A 12 2.99 5.88 -17.76
N ASP A 13 2.68 6.79 -16.85
CA ASP A 13 3.50 7.96 -16.53
C ASP A 13 4.68 7.65 -15.61
N TYR A 14 4.92 6.39 -15.27
CA TYR A 14 5.92 5.99 -14.30
C TYR A 14 6.98 5.05 -14.90
N LEU A 15 8.17 5.12 -14.33
CA LEU A 15 9.28 4.22 -14.56
C LEU A 15 9.40 3.30 -13.35
N LEU A 16 9.50 2.00 -13.60
CA LEU A 16 9.78 0.99 -12.60
C LEU A 16 11.20 0.45 -12.82
N PHE A 17 12.02 0.46 -11.78
CA PHE A 17 13.38 -0.07 -11.86
C PHE A 17 13.73 -0.90 -10.62
N GLU A 18 14.56 -1.91 -10.82
CA GLU A 18 15.00 -2.81 -9.77
C GLU A 18 16.30 -2.31 -9.14
N ARG A 19 16.36 -2.34 -7.81
CA ARG A 19 17.58 -2.06 -7.05
C ARG A 19 17.61 -2.96 -5.82
N SER A 20 18.63 -3.81 -5.72
CA SER A 20 18.73 -4.84 -4.67
C SER A 20 17.47 -5.71 -4.64
N LYS A 21 16.93 -6.03 -3.46
CA LYS A 21 15.73 -6.88 -3.29
C LYS A 21 14.40 -6.14 -3.44
N GLY A 22 14.36 -5.06 -4.23
CA GLY A 22 13.18 -4.22 -4.35
C GLY A 22 13.08 -3.47 -5.66
N TRP A 23 11.87 -2.96 -5.90
CA TRP A 23 11.53 -2.19 -7.09
C TRP A 23 11.10 -0.79 -6.67
N TRP A 24 11.55 0.18 -7.43
CA TRP A 24 11.33 1.60 -7.21
C TRP A 24 10.52 2.18 -8.34
N LEU A 25 9.59 3.06 -8.00
CA LEU A 25 8.70 3.72 -8.94
C LEU A 25 8.96 5.22 -8.89
N MET A 26 9.15 5.81 -10.06
CA MET A 26 9.40 7.24 -10.22
C MET A 26 8.56 7.76 -11.40
N ARG A 27 8.03 8.97 -11.29
CA ARG A 27 7.31 9.58 -12.41
C ARG A 27 8.30 9.93 -13.52
N LYS A 28 7.92 9.73 -14.78
CA LYS A 28 8.65 10.22 -15.95
C LYS A 28 8.84 11.73 -15.84
N SER A 29 10.03 12.20 -16.18
CA SER A 29 10.36 13.63 -16.17
C SER A 29 11.38 13.89 -17.28
N PRO A 30 11.29 15.03 -17.99
CA PRO A 30 12.31 15.42 -18.97
C PRO A 30 13.67 15.65 -18.30
N HIS A 31 13.71 15.97 -17.00
CA HIS A 31 14.93 16.27 -16.25
C HIS A 31 15.70 15.05 -15.77
N LEU A 32 15.27 13.83 -16.16
CA LEU A 32 15.91 12.60 -15.68
C LEU A 32 17.34 12.43 -16.21
N VAL A 33 17.62 12.90 -17.43
CA VAL A 33 18.96 12.83 -18.03
C VAL A 33 19.93 13.70 -17.24
N GLU A 34 19.52 14.90 -16.84
CA GLU A 34 20.31 15.80 -16.01
C GLU A 34 20.46 15.26 -14.58
N ALA A 35 19.37 14.77 -13.99
CA ALA A 35 19.39 14.21 -12.63
C ALA A 35 20.32 12.98 -12.52
N ALA A 36 20.43 12.17 -13.58
CA ALA A 36 21.32 11.02 -13.62
C ALA A 36 22.82 11.37 -13.54
N LYS A 37 23.19 12.65 -13.77
CA LYS A 37 24.58 13.13 -13.61
C LYS A 37 24.93 13.41 -12.14
N LEU A 38 23.94 13.46 -11.25
CA LEU A 38 24.14 13.70 -9.83
C LEU A 38 24.39 12.40 -9.06
N LYS A 39 25.13 12.48 -7.96
CA LYS A 39 25.23 11.38 -7.00
C LYS A 39 23.94 11.32 -6.17
N ILE A 40 22.95 10.60 -6.66
CA ILE A 40 21.64 10.46 -6.00
C ILE A 40 21.63 9.29 -5.02
N GLU A 41 21.08 9.52 -3.82
CA GLU A 41 20.89 8.46 -2.83
C GLU A 41 19.63 7.62 -3.12
N CYS A 42 18.57 8.29 -3.57
CA CYS A 42 17.24 7.75 -3.77
C CYS A 42 16.57 8.35 -5.01
N ALA A 43 15.81 7.55 -5.75
CA ALA A 43 15.00 7.98 -6.88
C ALA A 43 13.58 7.43 -6.72
N GLY A 44 12.60 8.32 -6.63
CA GLY A 44 11.20 7.94 -6.45
C GLY A 44 10.91 7.24 -5.11
N ILE A 45 9.90 6.35 -5.13
CA ILE A 45 9.46 5.60 -3.95
C ILE A 45 9.74 4.11 -4.13
N ARG A 46 10.07 3.39 -3.05
CA ARG A 46 10.09 1.93 -3.11
C ARG A 46 8.66 1.44 -3.30
N ALA A 47 8.38 0.78 -4.40
CA ALA A 47 7.06 0.28 -4.77
C ALA A 47 6.83 -1.14 -4.27
N PHE A 48 7.84 -2.00 -4.42
CA PHE A 48 7.77 -3.41 -4.03
C PHE A 48 9.06 -3.88 -3.38
N HIS A 49 8.98 -4.97 -2.64
CA HIS A 49 10.14 -5.69 -2.14
C HIS A 49 9.86 -7.18 -2.00
N LYS A 50 10.92 -7.98 -2.12
CA LYS A 50 10.83 -9.43 -1.98
C LYS A 50 10.74 -9.81 -0.50
N VAL A 51 9.76 -10.66 -0.16
CA VAL A 51 9.59 -11.28 1.17
C VAL A 51 9.48 -12.79 0.94
N GLY A 52 10.58 -13.51 1.20
CA GLY A 52 10.69 -14.93 0.84
C GLY A 52 10.51 -15.13 -0.67
N ARG A 53 9.50 -15.92 -1.07
CA ARG A 53 9.11 -16.14 -2.47
C ARG A 53 8.11 -15.13 -3.02
N TYR A 54 7.62 -14.20 -2.20
CA TYR A 54 6.54 -13.28 -2.56
C TYR A 54 7.06 -11.87 -2.85
N ILE A 55 6.30 -11.13 -3.66
CA ILE A 55 6.52 -9.70 -3.91
C ILE A 55 5.49 -8.92 -3.09
N LYS A 56 5.98 -8.17 -2.10
CA LYS A 56 5.16 -7.35 -1.22
C LYS A 56 5.13 -5.90 -1.71
N PRO A 57 3.95 -5.34 -2.07
CA PRO A 57 3.82 -3.90 -2.30
C PRO A 57 4.15 -3.12 -1.01
N THR A 58 4.60 -1.88 -1.14
CA THR A 58 4.78 -1.02 0.03
C THR A 58 3.49 -0.29 0.39
N THR A 59 3.33 0.08 1.66
CA THR A 59 2.24 0.96 2.11
C THR A 59 2.17 2.23 1.29
N ARG A 60 3.33 2.83 0.96
CA ARG A 60 3.39 4.06 0.15
C ARG A 60 2.85 3.86 -1.26
N LEU A 61 3.22 2.78 -1.95
CA LEU A 61 2.64 2.48 -3.27
C LEU A 61 1.11 2.39 -3.18
N ILE A 62 0.61 1.68 -2.17
CA ILE A 62 -0.83 1.49 -1.98
C ILE A 62 -1.53 2.80 -1.61
N GLN A 63 -0.93 3.67 -0.80
CA GLN A 63 -1.51 4.98 -0.51
C GLN A 63 -1.63 5.86 -1.77
N TYR A 64 -0.72 5.74 -2.73
CA TYR A 64 -0.81 6.48 -4.00
C TYR A 64 -1.88 5.91 -4.95
N PHE A 65 -1.89 4.60 -5.17
CA PHE A 65 -2.71 3.96 -6.20
C PHE A 65 -3.94 3.23 -5.69
N GLY A 66 -4.06 3.02 -4.38
CA GLY A 66 -5.07 2.18 -3.75
C GLY A 66 -6.50 2.69 -3.94
N LYS A 67 -6.69 3.99 -4.14
CA LYS A 67 -8.01 4.56 -4.49
C LYS A 67 -8.57 4.04 -5.82
N LEU A 68 -7.70 3.52 -6.70
CA LEU A 68 -8.08 2.91 -7.98
C LEU A 68 -8.39 1.42 -7.85
N ALA A 69 -8.25 0.85 -6.66
CA ALA A 69 -8.48 -0.58 -6.45
C ALA A 69 -9.96 -0.94 -6.56
N THR A 70 -10.21 -2.08 -7.21
CA THR A 70 -11.54 -2.66 -7.38
C THR A 70 -11.67 -4.05 -6.75
N LYS A 71 -10.56 -4.60 -6.25
CA LYS A 71 -10.48 -5.94 -5.65
C LYS A 71 -9.54 -5.96 -4.44
N ALA A 72 -9.68 -6.99 -3.61
CA ALA A 72 -8.81 -7.23 -2.45
C ALA A 72 -8.67 -5.99 -1.54
N LEU A 73 -9.80 -5.36 -1.25
CA LEU A 73 -9.93 -4.17 -0.41
C LEU A 73 -10.87 -4.51 0.77
N ILE A 74 -10.44 -4.15 1.97
CA ILE A 74 -11.20 -4.29 3.21
C ILE A 74 -11.44 -2.88 3.74
N GLU A 75 -12.71 -2.51 3.82
CA GLU A 75 -13.14 -1.30 4.50
C GLU A 75 -13.32 -1.60 5.98
N LEU A 76 -12.61 -0.85 6.81
CA LEU A 76 -12.66 -0.95 8.26
C LEU A 76 -13.57 0.16 8.80
N THR A 77 -14.39 -0.21 9.78
CA THR A 77 -15.03 0.76 10.67
C THR A 77 -14.00 1.44 11.57
N LYS A 78 -14.37 2.57 12.17
CA LYS A 78 -13.52 3.25 13.16
C LYS A 78 -13.17 2.35 14.35
N ASP A 79 -14.11 1.53 14.81
CA ASP A 79 -13.91 0.60 15.93
C ASP A 79 -12.94 -0.53 15.56
N GLU A 80 -13.09 -1.12 14.38
CA GLU A 80 -12.15 -2.11 13.86
C GLU A 80 -10.74 -1.54 13.70
N PHE A 81 -10.63 -0.32 13.17
CA PHE A 81 -9.35 0.37 13.09
C PHE A 81 -8.72 0.58 14.47
N ALA A 82 -9.49 1.02 15.46
CA ALA A 82 -9.01 1.21 16.83
C ALA A 82 -8.52 -0.11 17.46
N ARG A 83 -9.21 -1.23 17.17
CA ARG A 83 -8.78 -2.57 17.58
C ARG A 83 -7.47 -2.99 16.90
N LEU A 84 -7.31 -2.76 15.60
CA LEU A 84 -6.03 -3.04 14.93
C LEU A 84 -4.89 -2.18 15.47
N ALA A 85 -5.17 -0.91 15.77
CA ALA A 85 -4.21 0.03 16.34
C ALA A 85 -3.73 -0.44 17.73
N SER A 86 -4.63 -0.98 18.56
CA SER A 86 -4.29 -1.58 19.85
C SER A 86 -3.59 -2.94 19.71
N GLY A 87 -3.65 -3.55 18.53
CA GLY A 87 -3.00 -4.83 18.23
C GLY A 87 -3.88 -6.05 18.43
N GLN A 88 -5.18 -5.83 18.54
CA GLN A 88 -6.16 -6.90 18.56
C GLN A 88 -6.42 -7.37 17.13
N ASP A 89 -6.57 -8.68 16.96
CA ASP A 89 -6.97 -9.27 15.69
C ASP A 89 -8.43 -8.93 15.37
N ILE A 90 -8.75 -8.87 14.08
CA ILE A 90 -10.12 -8.86 13.59
C ILE A 90 -10.41 -10.18 12.92
N GLU A 91 -11.45 -10.85 13.41
CA GLU A 91 -12.07 -11.98 12.74
C GLU A 91 -13.23 -11.48 11.88
N MET A 92 -13.17 -11.79 10.60
CA MET A 92 -14.21 -11.47 9.63
C MET A 92 -14.36 -12.66 8.68
N LYS A 93 -15.53 -12.82 8.06
CA LYS A 93 -15.73 -13.82 7.01
C LYS A 93 -15.81 -13.10 5.69
N MET A 94 -14.85 -13.37 4.82
CA MET A 94 -14.83 -12.83 3.46
C MET A 94 -14.44 -13.92 2.49
N ASP A 95 -15.05 -13.88 1.31
CA ASP A 95 -14.67 -14.73 0.18
C ASP A 95 -13.49 -14.08 -0.56
N LEU A 96 -12.29 -14.25 0.01
CA LEU A 96 -11.04 -13.69 -0.51
C LEU A 96 -9.94 -14.74 -0.45
N ASP A 97 -9.24 -14.91 -1.57
CA ASP A 97 -8.02 -15.71 -1.62
C ASP A 97 -6.94 -15.15 -0.69
N ASP A 98 -6.11 -16.03 -0.15
CA ASP A 98 -4.93 -15.67 0.63
C ASP A 98 -4.04 -14.65 -0.12
N GLY A 99 -3.51 -13.67 0.61
CA GLY A 99 -2.57 -12.68 0.11
C GLY A 99 -2.84 -11.26 0.59
N TYR A 100 -2.08 -10.31 0.03
CA TYR A 100 -2.15 -8.91 0.46
C TYR A 100 -3.50 -8.27 0.14
N VAL A 101 -4.01 -7.47 1.07
CA VAL A 101 -5.23 -6.68 0.91
C VAL A 101 -4.93 -5.21 1.17
N ILE A 102 -5.73 -4.32 0.58
CA ILE A 102 -5.71 -2.89 0.88
C ILE A 102 -6.65 -2.66 2.06
N LEU A 103 -6.19 -1.94 3.07
CA LEU A 103 -7.01 -1.48 4.18
C LEU A 103 -7.41 -0.03 3.93
N CYS A 104 -8.70 0.26 4.04
CA CYS A 104 -9.21 1.63 4.02
C CYS A 104 -10.21 1.87 5.16
N LEU A 105 -10.44 3.14 5.49
CA LEU A 105 -11.54 3.57 6.34
C LEU A 105 -12.72 4.02 5.49
N GLU A 106 -13.87 4.18 6.17
CA GLU A 106 -15.07 4.90 5.72
C GLU A 106 -14.75 5.97 4.68
N GLY A 107 -15.41 5.90 3.52
CA GLY A 107 -15.17 6.86 2.42
C GLY A 107 -13.90 6.57 1.60
N ARG A 108 -13.35 5.35 1.70
CA ARG A 108 -12.18 4.85 0.95
C ARG A 108 -10.86 5.59 1.21
N VAL A 109 -10.68 6.08 2.44
CA VAL A 109 -9.38 6.61 2.87
C VAL A 109 -8.38 5.47 2.99
N ILE A 110 -7.39 5.43 2.09
CA ILE A 110 -6.41 4.33 2.05
C ILE A 110 -5.43 4.42 3.22
N LEU A 111 -5.50 3.44 4.12
CA LEU A 111 -4.60 3.32 5.27
C LEU A 111 -3.27 2.68 4.86
N GLY A 112 -3.36 1.57 4.11
CA GLY A 112 -2.18 0.80 3.74
C GLY A 112 -2.49 -0.66 3.43
N LEU A 113 -1.63 -1.56 3.92
CA LEU A 113 -1.67 -2.98 3.60
C LEU A 113 -2.07 -3.83 4.80
N GLY A 114 -2.81 -4.90 4.50
CA GLY A 114 -2.98 -6.07 5.35
C GLY A 114 -2.55 -7.34 4.62
N LEU A 115 -2.45 -8.43 5.35
CA LEU A 115 -2.33 -9.79 4.82
C LEU A 115 -3.56 -10.57 5.25
N TRP A 116 -4.34 -11.02 4.27
CA TRP A 116 -5.42 -11.98 4.48
C TRP A 116 -4.85 -13.39 4.36
N TYR A 117 -4.99 -14.20 5.40
CA TYR A 117 -4.48 -15.57 5.39
C TYR A 117 -5.33 -16.46 6.29
N LYS A 118 -5.86 -17.57 5.74
CA LYS A 118 -6.67 -18.55 6.49
C LYS A 118 -7.82 -17.91 7.29
N GLY A 119 -8.52 -16.95 6.68
CA GLY A 119 -9.65 -16.26 7.32
C GLY A 119 -9.27 -15.21 8.37
N LYS A 120 -7.99 -14.85 8.50
CA LYS A 120 -7.50 -13.84 9.45
C LYS A 120 -6.85 -12.66 8.74
N LEU A 121 -7.10 -11.46 9.27
CA LEU A 121 -6.45 -10.23 8.83
C LEU A 121 -5.27 -9.88 9.72
N VAL A 122 -4.08 -9.79 9.12
CA VAL A 122 -2.85 -9.33 9.79
C VAL A 122 -2.42 -7.98 9.21
N PRO A 123 -2.47 -6.86 9.99
CA PRO A 123 -2.00 -5.56 9.53
C PRO A 123 -0.53 -5.59 9.12
N GLN A 124 -0.20 -4.94 8.01
CA GLN A 124 1.17 -4.79 7.51
C GLN A 124 1.67 -3.33 7.62
N ILE A 125 0.95 -2.52 8.39
CA ILE A 125 1.23 -1.11 8.69
C ILE A 125 1.92 -1.06 10.06
N PRO A 126 3.05 -0.34 10.21
CA PRO A 126 3.67 -0.13 11.51
C PRO A 126 2.70 0.49 12.52
N ARG A 127 2.66 0.00 13.77
CA ARG A 127 1.75 0.50 14.81
C ARG A 127 1.80 2.02 15.01
N LYS A 128 2.98 2.64 14.89
CA LYS A 128 3.16 4.09 14.96
C LYS A 128 2.42 4.88 13.86
N GLU A 129 2.12 4.24 12.74
CA GLU A 129 1.36 4.78 11.62
C GLU A 129 -0.15 4.49 11.75
N LEU A 130 -0.54 3.60 12.68
CA LEU A 130 -1.92 3.26 13.03
C LEU A 130 -2.43 4.09 14.24
N ARG A 131 -2.00 5.34 14.40
CA ARG A 131 -2.50 6.19 15.50
C ARG A 131 -3.70 7.01 15.04
N PRO A 132 -4.74 7.22 15.87
CA PRO A 132 -5.88 8.07 15.52
C PRO A 132 -5.48 9.47 15.04
N ALA A 133 -4.45 10.06 15.64
CA ALA A 133 -3.89 11.36 15.20
C ALA A 133 -3.34 11.37 13.75
N VAL A 134 -3.08 10.20 13.15
CA VAL A 134 -2.71 10.06 11.73
C VAL A 134 -3.94 10.10 10.83
N LEU A 135 -5.14 9.86 11.37
CA LEU A 135 -6.41 9.94 10.65
C LEU A 135 -6.95 11.35 10.54
N ASP A 136 -6.69 12.23 11.52
CA ASP A 136 -7.26 13.59 11.51
C ASP A 136 -7.00 14.34 10.20
N PRO A 137 -5.79 14.33 9.59
CA PRO A 137 -5.56 14.96 8.30
C PRO A 137 -6.16 14.23 7.10
N LEU A 138 -6.50 12.95 7.25
CA LEU A 138 -7.02 12.08 6.19
C LEU A 138 -8.55 12.07 6.14
N LEU A 139 -9.23 12.35 7.25
CA LEU A 139 -10.69 12.48 7.35
C LEU A 139 -11.19 13.93 7.15
N SER A 140 -10.27 14.90 7.16
CA SER A 140 -10.58 16.34 7.00
C SER A 140 -10.46 16.85 5.56
N ARG A 141 -10.32 15.96 4.58
CA ARG A 141 -10.19 16.28 3.14
C ARG A 141 -11.36 15.68 2.36
#